data_AF-A0A957ZGR8-F1
#
_entry.id   AF-A0A957ZGR8-F1
#
_cell.length_a   1.000
_cell.length_b   1.000
_cell.length_c   1.000
_cell.angle_alpha   90.00
_cell.angle_beta   90.00
_cell.angle_gamma   90.00
#
_symmetry.space_group_name_H-M   'P 1'
#
loop_
_entity.id
_entity.type
_entity.pdbx_description
1 polymer ?
#
loop_
_entity_poly.entity_id
_entity_poly.type
_entity_poly.pdbx_seq_one_letter_code
_entity_poly.pdbx_strand_id
1 'polypeptide(L)'
;MHADDLQPYLAAGPSERVAYLPAKSARQTVAETLAAMANAGGGIAILGVTAKGTPQGTVDGAALRDLVVEASLLPDPPLILPSAQSVTLDGGEVVAVLVPEGLP
;
A
#
# COMPACT_ATOMS: atom_id res chain seq x y z
N MET A 1 6.81 8.17 8.12
CA MET A 1 7.56 7.13 7.40
C MET A 1 8.47 7.86 6.43
N HIS A 2 9.75 7.53 6.47
CA HIS A 2 10.78 8.05 5.60
C HIS A 2 11.25 6.95 4.65
N ALA A 3 12.09 7.30 3.67
CA ALA A 3 12.62 6.33 2.70
C ALA A 3 13.33 5.14 3.38
N ASP A 4 14.13 5.42 4.41
CA ASP A 4 14.87 4.41 5.18
C ASP A 4 13.95 3.39 5.87
N ASP A 5 12.72 3.79 6.22
CA ASP A 5 11.73 2.89 6.82
C ASP A 5 11.15 1.91 5.80
N LEU A 6 11.11 2.28 4.51
CA LEU A 6 10.55 1.49 3.41
C LEU A 6 11.59 0.56 2.77
N GLN A 7 12.86 0.94 2.80
CA GLN A 7 13.96 0.20 2.18
C GLN A 7 13.99 -1.30 2.53
N PRO A 8 13.78 -1.73 3.80
CA PRO A 8 13.77 -3.14 4.15
C PRO A 8 12.65 -3.92 3.46
N TYR A 9 11.46 -3.33 3.36
CA TYR A 9 10.31 -3.95 2.69
C TYR A 9 10.51 -4.03 1.18
N LEU A 10 11.14 -3.01 0.58
CA LEU A 10 11.48 -3.00 -0.85
C LEU A 10 12.58 -4.01 -1.20
N ALA A 11 13.56 -4.19 -0.31
CA ALA A 11 14.64 -5.16 -0.49
C ALA A 11 14.16 -6.61 -0.30
N ALA A 12 13.23 -6.84 0.63
CA ALA A 12 12.69 -8.18 0.91
C ALA A 12 11.71 -8.69 -0.17
N GLY A 13 11.07 -7.78 -0.91
CA GLY A 13 10.09 -8.13 -1.93
C GLY A 13 8.67 -8.39 -1.38
N PRO A 14 7.70 -8.70 -2.27
CA PRO A 14 6.35 -9.05 -1.88
C PRO A 14 6.29 -10.30 -1.01
N SER A 15 5.39 -10.30 -0.02
CA SER A 15 5.11 -11.42 0.88
C SER A 15 3.69 -11.33 1.43
N GLU A 16 3.27 -12.25 2.30
CA GLU A 16 1.98 -12.16 2.99
C GLU A 16 1.80 -10.85 3.77
N ARG A 17 2.90 -10.23 4.23
CA ARG A 17 2.90 -8.98 5.01
C ARG A 17 3.33 -7.75 4.20
N VAL A 18 3.68 -7.92 2.92
CA VAL A 18 4.18 -6.84 2.06
C VAL A 18 3.51 -6.94 0.70
N ALA A 19 2.63 -5.99 0.39
CA ALA A 19 1.96 -5.92 -0.91
C ALA A 19 2.51 -4.77 -1.75
N TYR A 20 2.80 -5.05 -3.02
CA TYR A 20 3.16 -4.04 -4.02
C TYR A 20 2.03 -3.84 -5.00
N LEU A 21 1.63 -2.59 -5.18
CA LEU A 21 0.52 -2.20 -6.03
C LEU A 21 0.99 -1.15 -7.04
N PRO A 22 0.82 -1.39 -8.35
CA PRO A 22 1.10 -0.37 -9.36
C PRO A 22 0.25 0.89 -9.17
N ALA A 23 0.74 2.04 -9.65
CA ALA A 23 0.05 3.32 -9.58
C ALA A 23 -1.34 3.32 -10.25
N LYS A 24 -1.53 2.43 -11.25
CA LYS A 24 -2.79 2.28 -12.00
C LYS A 24 -3.65 1.12 -11.48
N SER A 25 -3.43 0.67 -10.24
CA SER A 25 -4.24 -0.38 -9.63
C SER A 25 -5.70 0.05 -9.57
N ALA A 26 -6.61 -0.85 -9.94
CA ALA A 26 -8.03 -0.59 -9.79
C ALA A 26 -8.41 -0.54 -8.30
N ARG A 27 -9.33 0.35 -7.93
CA ARG A 27 -9.84 0.50 -6.55
C ARG A 27 -10.27 -0.82 -5.91
N GLN A 28 -10.95 -1.68 -6.68
CA GLN A 28 -11.37 -3.00 -6.24
C GLN A 28 -10.17 -3.91 -5.89
N THR A 29 -9.14 -3.92 -6.73
CA THR A 29 -7.91 -4.69 -6.48
C THR A 29 -7.18 -4.20 -5.22
N VAL A 30 -7.14 -2.89 -4.99
CA VAL A 30 -6.57 -2.32 -3.76
C VAL A 30 -7.39 -2.80 -2.55
N ALA A 31 -8.72 -2.71 -2.60
CA ALA A 31 -9.59 -3.13 -1.49
C ALA A 31 -9.43 -4.60 -1.13
N GLU A 32 -9.44 -5.48 -2.15
CA GLU A 32 -9.24 -6.93 -1.98
C GLU A 32 -7.86 -7.24 -1.37
N THR A 33 -6.82 -6.54 -1.82
CA THR A 33 -5.46 -6.70 -1.28
C THR A 33 -5.41 -6.27 0.19
N LEU A 34 -5.98 -5.12 0.54
CA LEU A 34 -5.98 -4.61 1.92
C LEU A 34 -6.78 -5.54 2.85
N ALA A 35 -7.92 -6.05 2.41
CA ALA A 35 -8.73 -7.00 3.18
C ALA A 35 -8.00 -8.34 3.37
N ALA A 36 -7.39 -8.87 2.30
CA ALA A 36 -6.59 -10.08 2.38
C ALA A 36 -5.43 -9.92 3.38
N MET A 37 -4.72 -8.78 3.35
CA MET A 37 -3.64 -8.48 4.28
C MET A 37 -4.14 -8.39 5.73
N ALA A 38 -5.26 -7.70 5.99
CA ALA A 38 -5.82 -7.62 7.34
C ALA A 38 -6.13 -9.01 7.89
N ASN A 39 -6.73 -9.88 7.07
CA ASN A 39 -7.06 -11.26 7.45
C ASN A 39 -5.82 -12.15 7.63
N ALA A 40 -4.68 -11.79 7.03
CA ALA A 40 -3.42 -12.53 7.11
C ALA A 40 -2.46 -11.98 8.21
N GLY A 41 -2.97 -11.22 9.18
CA GLY A 41 -2.18 -10.67 10.29
C GLY A 41 -1.54 -9.31 10.01
N GLY A 42 -2.03 -8.60 8.99
CA GLY A 42 -1.64 -7.24 8.65
C GLY A 42 -0.25 -7.12 8.01
N GLY A 43 0.19 -5.88 7.77
CA GLY A 43 1.46 -5.61 7.11
C GLY A 43 1.56 -4.21 6.53
N ILE A 44 2.29 -4.08 5.42
CA ILE A 44 2.43 -2.82 4.68
C ILE A 44 2.04 -3.01 3.21
N ALA A 45 1.20 -2.12 2.70
CA ALA A 45 0.91 -2.01 1.28
C ALA A 45 1.62 -0.79 0.71
N ILE A 46 2.34 -0.97 -0.40
CA ILE A 46 3.12 0.07 -1.07
C ILE A 46 2.55 0.24 -2.48
N LEU A 47 1.99 1.42 -2.76
CA LEU A 47 1.40 1.81 -4.03
C LEU A 47 2.38 2.68 -4.82
N GLY A 48 2.30 2.60 -6.15
CA GLY A 48 3.18 3.35 -7.04
C GLY A 48 4.49 2.63 -7.36
N VAL A 49 4.54 1.31 -7.12
CA VAL A 49 5.71 0.47 -7.39
C VAL A 49 5.39 -0.62 -8.42
N THR A 50 6.41 -1.06 -9.15
CA THR A 50 6.33 -2.25 -10.01
C THR A 50 6.26 -3.52 -9.16
N ALA A 51 5.99 -4.67 -9.79
CA ALA A 51 6.05 -5.98 -9.12
C ALA A 51 7.43 -6.30 -8.51
N LYS A 52 8.49 -5.57 -8.89
CA LYS A 52 9.84 -5.69 -8.33
C LYS A 52 10.14 -4.68 -7.22
N GLY A 53 9.16 -3.87 -6.80
CA GLY A 53 9.34 -2.85 -5.76
C GLY A 53 9.98 -1.55 -6.25
N THR A 54 10.24 -1.41 -7.55
CA THR A 54 10.80 -0.15 -8.10
C THR A 54 9.70 0.90 -8.24
N PRO A 55 9.90 2.15 -7.78
CA PRO A 55 8.98 3.27 -8.01
C PRO A 55 8.68 3.46 -9.51
N GLN A 56 7.44 3.81 -9.85
CA GLN A 56 6.99 3.96 -11.24
C GLN A 56 7.22 5.37 -11.82
N GLY A 57 8.19 6.14 -11.29
CA GLY A 57 8.47 7.50 -11.74
C GLY A 57 7.52 8.52 -11.12
N THR A 58 7.09 9.49 -11.93
CA THR A 58 6.14 10.53 -11.51
C THR A 58 4.75 9.93 -11.35
N VAL A 59 4.29 9.82 -10.11
CA VAL A 59 2.92 9.46 -9.74
C VAL A 59 2.26 10.65 -9.05
N ASP A 60 0.93 10.67 -9.00
CA ASP A 60 0.18 11.60 -8.16
C ASP A 60 -0.04 10.97 -6.79
N GLY A 61 0.81 11.33 -5.83
CA GLY A 61 0.74 10.81 -4.46
C GLY A 61 -0.58 11.11 -3.77
N ALA A 62 -1.21 12.27 -4.05
CA ALA A 62 -2.51 12.61 -3.47
C ALA A 62 -3.61 11.68 -4.00
N ALA A 63 -3.66 11.47 -5.31
CA ALA A 63 -4.62 10.55 -5.92
C ALA A 63 -4.43 9.10 -5.43
N LEU A 64 -3.19 8.67 -5.20
CA LEU A 64 -2.91 7.34 -4.64
C LEU A 64 -3.34 7.21 -3.18
N ARG A 65 -3.23 8.27 -2.37
CA ARG A 65 -3.73 8.28 -0.99
C ARG A 65 -5.25 8.24 -0.97
N ASP A 66 -5.91 9.01 -1.82
CA ASP A 66 -7.37 9.00 -1.97
C ASP A 66 -7.85 7.61 -2.41
N LEU A 67 -7.15 6.97 -3.35
CA LEU A 67 -7.43 5.61 -3.77
C LEU A 67 -7.37 4.61 -2.61
N VAL A 68 -6.39 4.72 -1.70
CA VAL A 68 -6.30 3.87 -0.51
C VAL A 68 -7.49 4.08 0.42
N VAL A 69 -7.89 5.35 0.64
CA VAL A 69 -9.05 5.68 1.48
C VAL A 69 -10.33 5.14 0.87
N GLU A 70 -10.57 5.37 -0.42
CA GLU A 70 -11.77 4.87 -1.10
C GLU A 70 -11.83 3.34 -1.14
N ALA A 71 -10.68 2.68 -1.29
CA ALA A 71 -10.57 1.23 -1.28
C ALA A 71 -10.80 0.65 0.12
N SER A 72 -10.37 1.32 1.19
CA SER A 72 -10.58 0.83 2.55
C SER A 72 -12.06 0.84 2.99
N LEU A 73 -12.89 1.63 2.30
CA LEU A 73 -14.33 1.71 2.54
C LEU A 73 -15.16 0.65 1.79
N LEU A 74 -14.54 -0.13 0.89
CA LEU A 74 -15.24 -1.14 0.10
C LEU A 74 -15.53 -2.46 0.85
N PRO A 75 -14.61 -3.01 1.66
CA PRO A 75 -14.89 -4.20 2.46
C PRO A 75 -16.05 -3.99 3.43
N ASP A 76 -16.74 -5.07 3.79
CA ASP A 76 -17.81 -5.08 4.79
C ASP A 76 -17.43 -6.02 5.95
N PRO A 77 -17.09 -5.50 7.15
CA PRO A 77 -17.06 -4.08 7.51
C PRO A 77 -15.88 -3.31 6.88
N PRO A 78 -15.98 -1.96 6.75
CA PRO A 78 -14.89 -1.12 6.27
C PRO A 78 -13.60 -1.28 7.08
N LEU A 79 -12.46 -1.22 6.39
CA LEU A 79 -11.14 -1.25 7.01
C LEU A 79 -10.77 0.12 7.56
N ILE A 80 -10.54 0.19 8.86
CA ILE A 80 -10.01 1.37 9.53
C ILE A 80 -8.48 1.31 9.48
N LEU A 81 -7.90 2.15 8.62
CA LEU A 81 -6.46 2.19 8.39
C LEU A 81 -5.83 3.45 9.02
N PRO A 82 -4.59 3.36 9.52
CA PRO A 82 -3.73 4.52 9.71
C PRO A 82 -3.62 5.34 8.41
N SER A 83 -3.38 6.64 8.54
CA SER A 83 -3.24 7.51 7.37
C SER A 83 -2.13 7.01 6.44
N ALA A 84 -2.47 6.81 5.17
CA ALA A 84 -1.49 6.52 4.13
C ALA A 84 -0.49 7.68 4.01
N GLN A 85 0.79 7.35 3.80
CA GLN A 85 1.90 8.30 3.79
C GLN A 85 2.57 8.30 2.41
N SER A 86 2.71 9.49 1.82
CA SER A 86 3.59 9.71 0.69
C SER A 86 5.04 9.62 1.13
N VAL A 87 5.85 8.84 0.43
CA VAL A 87 7.29 8.75 0.66
C VAL A 87 8.03 8.90 -0.67
N THR A 88 8.99 9.82 -0.70
CA THR A 88 9.88 10.00 -1.86
C THR A 88 11.05 9.02 -1.77
N LEU A 89 11.24 8.23 -2.82
CA LEU A 89 12.33 7.28 -2.98
C LEU A 89 13.17 7.65 -4.20
N ASP A 90 14.34 7.03 -4.32
CA ASP A 90 15.12 7.10 -5.55
C ASP A 90 14.30 6.50 -6.72
N GLY A 91 13.93 7.35 -7.67
CA GLY A 91 13.14 6.98 -8.84
C GLY A 91 11.64 7.29 -8.76
N GLY A 92 11.14 7.89 -7.67
CA GLY A 92 9.76 8.41 -7.65
C GLY A 92 9.12 8.51 -6.27
N GLU A 93 7.93 9.09 -6.23
CA GLU A 93 7.06 9.07 -5.04
C GLU A 93 6.29 7.74 -4.98
N VAL A 94 6.07 7.22 -3.77
CA VAL A 94 5.21 6.07 -3.50
C VAL A 94 4.27 6.39 -2.35
N VAL A 95 3.18 5.64 -2.22
CA VAL A 95 2.27 5.74 -1.09
C VAL A 95 2.33 4.46 -0.28
N ALA A 96 2.66 4.56 1.00
CA ALA A 96 2.70 3.44 1.91
C ALA A 96 1.57 3.53 2.95
N VAL A 97 0.91 2.42 3.22
CA VAL A 97 -0.11 2.30 4.26
C VAL A 97 0.13 1.05 5.09
N LEU A 98 0.06 1.22 6.42
CA LEU A 98 0.07 0.10 7.35
C LEU A 98 -1.33 -0.51 7.40
N VAL A 99 -1.41 -1.81 7.19
CA VAL A 99 -2.63 -2.59 7.31
C VAL A 99 -2.60 -3.28 8.68
N PRO A 100 -3.52 -2.96 9.61
CA PRO A 100 -3.59 -3.64 10.89
C PRO A 100 -4.04 -5.09 10.70
N GLU A 101 -3.78 -5.94 11.69
CA GLU A 101 -4.45 -7.24 11.77
C GLU A 101 -5.96 -7.04 11.89
N GLY A 102 -6.73 -7.85 11.16
CA GLY A 102 -8.18 -7.89 11.27
C GLY A 102 -8.61 -8.43 12.63
N LEU A 103 -9.77 -8.00 13.12
CA LEU A 103 -10.38 -8.58 14.30
C LEU A 103 -10.91 -9.99 13.93
N PRO A 104 -10.56 -11.05 14.68
CA PRO A 104 -11.07 -12.40 14.47
C PRO A 104 -12.57 -12.54 14.79
#